data_AF-X0AII8-F1
#
_entry.id   AF-X0AII8-F1
#
_cell.length_a   1.000
_cell.length_b   1.000
_cell.length_c   1.000
_cell.angle_alpha   90.00
_cell.angle_beta   90.00
_cell.angle_gamma   90.00
#
_symmetry.space_group_name_H-M   'P 1'
#
loop_
_entity.id
_entity.type
_entity.pdbx_description
1 polymer ?
#
loop_
_entity_poly.entity_id
_entity_poly.type
_entity_poly.pdbx_seq_one_letter_code
_entity_poly.pdbx_strand_id
1 'polypeptide(L)'
;MPTLKPLPDCEGPKLECFTDDLTKHDFKFLEYLGSGCHSVVVKAEIDGKIYVIKLFFPVYVHEPNFELDPIDEDYFVEREEKERLTASEKIPQHVVDSLRVHATSFYNKCRAYGRLKELGREHLAGKVHGYLRLYLHQIDDQAQAAIKNTIPEAKWPTIQVMEMMEDEIDLPIMAIVKGWIPSHRSPTGDMTREAEQRQINHLPRMLRNLRQLHKCGIVVRDLKSQQYYEGQLCDLSHAWTIPHVFGPEGGIRPSWTFASMAAWGLNCFHDIIEEANESALRAEPPLKPSDSVAKRNDKRYKSLRPRPGMQGPFLPLLNYDEGGTWDLNYYPSYDPALFKWKTIPKRTKEKPIGHIPKKHIGGVSIKRKSTATEEAQQMEKGKSKKRKR
;
A
#
# COMPACT_ATOMS: atom_id res chain seq x y z
N MET A 1 -3.78 -18.64 14.63
CA MET A 1 -2.60 -17.78 14.39
C MET A 1 -2.14 -18.08 12.97
N PRO A 2 -1.87 -17.04 12.16
CA PRO A 2 -1.21 -17.24 10.89
C PRO A 2 0.08 -18.06 11.08
N THR A 3 0.24 -19.19 10.40
CA THR A 3 1.51 -19.93 10.29
C THR A 3 2.52 -19.18 9.43
N LEU A 4 2.06 -18.32 8.52
CA LEU A 4 2.95 -17.49 7.71
C LEU A 4 3.50 -16.31 8.53
N LYS A 5 4.82 -16.11 8.44
CA LYS A 5 5.54 -15.06 9.17
C LYS A 5 5.33 -13.68 8.55
N PRO A 6 5.30 -12.58 9.33
CA PRO A 6 5.27 -11.23 8.77
C PRO A 6 6.45 -10.93 7.82
N LEU A 7 6.20 -10.18 6.75
CA LEU A 7 7.16 -9.85 5.69
C LEU A 7 7.45 -8.35 5.60
N PRO A 8 8.62 -7.90 5.09
CA PRO A 8 9.76 -8.69 4.57
C PRO A 8 10.61 -9.35 5.67
N ASP A 9 11.51 -10.25 5.26
CA ASP A 9 12.43 -10.97 6.14
C ASP A 9 13.72 -10.19 6.46
N CYS A 10 13.56 -8.97 6.97
CA CYS A 10 14.67 -8.10 7.38
C CYS A 10 14.29 -7.26 8.60
N GLU A 11 15.19 -6.43 9.10
CA GLU A 11 14.88 -5.50 10.20
C GLU A 11 13.91 -4.40 9.76
N GLY A 12 13.17 -3.87 10.75
CA GLY A 12 12.21 -2.80 10.57
C GLY A 12 10.76 -3.28 10.41
N PRO A 13 9.91 -2.47 9.76
CA PRO A 13 8.47 -2.68 9.73
C PRO A 13 8.08 -3.89 8.87
N LYS A 14 7.11 -4.64 9.36
CA LYS A 14 6.59 -5.85 8.69
C LYS A 14 5.08 -5.81 8.57
N LEU A 15 4.56 -6.43 7.53
CA LEU A 15 3.14 -6.65 7.30
C LEU A 15 2.78 -8.10 7.64
N GLU A 16 1.77 -8.26 8.49
CA GLU A 16 1.17 -9.55 8.84
C GLU A 16 0.47 -10.20 7.62
N CYS A 17 0.44 -11.53 7.61
CA CYS A 17 -0.37 -12.26 6.65
C CYS A 17 -1.85 -12.03 6.93
N PHE A 18 -2.66 -11.91 5.87
CA PHE A 18 -4.11 -11.79 6.00
C PHE A 18 -4.74 -13.11 6.45
N THR A 19 -4.40 -14.22 5.79
CA THR A 19 -4.74 -15.60 6.17
C THR A 19 -3.73 -16.55 5.53
N ASP A 20 -3.41 -17.66 6.20
CA ASP A 20 -2.45 -18.63 5.66
C ASP A 20 -3.03 -19.52 4.57
N ASP A 21 -4.35 -19.64 4.55
CA ASP A 21 -5.04 -20.64 3.78
C ASP A 21 -6.37 -20.07 3.32
N LEU A 22 -6.36 -19.50 2.11
CA LEU A 22 -7.54 -18.90 1.50
C LEU A 22 -8.62 -19.94 1.20
N THR A 23 -8.29 -21.23 1.10
CA THR A 23 -9.27 -22.31 0.87
C THR A 23 -10.22 -22.51 2.05
N LYS A 24 -9.87 -21.99 3.23
CA LYS A 24 -10.74 -21.99 4.42
C LYS A 24 -11.76 -20.85 4.43
N HIS A 25 -11.74 -19.98 3.43
CA HIS A 25 -12.61 -18.82 3.33
C HIS A 25 -13.53 -18.94 2.11
N ASP A 26 -14.72 -18.34 2.18
CA ASP A 26 -15.53 -18.14 0.98
C ASP A 26 -14.92 -17.00 0.18
N PHE A 27 -14.13 -17.34 -0.83
CA PHE A 27 -13.35 -16.41 -1.63
C PHE A 27 -13.78 -16.43 -3.09
N LYS A 28 -14.04 -15.24 -3.63
CA LYS A 28 -14.44 -15.02 -5.02
C LYS A 28 -13.77 -13.77 -5.60
N PHE A 29 -13.13 -13.88 -6.75
CA PHE A 29 -12.88 -12.70 -7.58
C PHE A 29 -14.19 -12.23 -8.24
N LEU A 30 -14.43 -10.92 -8.19
CA LEU A 30 -15.66 -10.31 -8.69
C LEU A 30 -15.43 -9.57 -10.00
N GLU A 31 -14.38 -8.75 -10.05
CA GLU A 31 -14.18 -7.76 -11.11
C GLU A 31 -12.69 -7.47 -11.28
N TYR A 32 -12.21 -7.50 -12.52
CA TYR A 32 -10.89 -6.96 -12.87
C TYR A 32 -10.97 -5.42 -12.85
N LEU A 33 -10.12 -4.77 -12.05
CA LEU A 33 -10.13 -3.31 -11.90
C LEU A 33 -9.05 -2.61 -12.72
N GLY A 34 -8.05 -3.34 -13.20
CA GLY A 34 -6.97 -2.82 -14.02
C GLY A 34 -5.63 -3.47 -13.75
N SER A 35 -4.66 -3.10 -14.57
CA SER A 35 -3.25 -3.47 -14.45
C SER A 35 -2.41 -2.19 -14.40
N GLY A 36 -1.26 -2.26 -13.75
CA GLY A 36 -0.21 -1.24 -13.80
C GLY A 36 1.15 -1.93 -13.91
N CYS A 37 2.22 -1.14 -13.93
CA CYS A 37 3.59 -1.62 -14.20
C CYS A 37 4.00 -2.89 -13.41
N HIS A 38 3.61 -3.02 -12.14
CA HIS A 38 4.03 -4.14 -11.27
C HIS A 38 2.95 -5.13 -10.87
N SER A 39 1.71 -4.98 -11.34
CA SER A 39 0.59 -5.72 -10.74
C SER A 39 -0.71 -5.65 -11.51
N VAL A 40 -1.56 -6.63 -11.22
CA VAL A 40 -3.00 -6.59 -11.49
C VAL A 40 -3.78 -6.29 -10.22
N VAL A 41 -4.88 -5.57 -10.36
CA VAL A 41 -5.80 -5.21 -9.27
C VAL A 41 -7.16 -5.80 -9.56
N VAL A 42 -7.69 -6.56 -8.59
CA VAL A 42 -9.01 -7.19 -8.67
C VAL A 42 -9.85 -6.84 -7.45
N LYS A 43 -11.15 -6.71 -7.67
CA LYS A 43 -12.15 -6.67 -6.60
C LYS A 43 -12.50 -8.09 -6.21
N ALA A 44 -12.56 -8.35 -4.91
CA ALA A 44 -12.82 -9.69 -4.40
C ALA A 44 -13.79 -9.64 -3.23
N GLU A 45 -14.52 -10.73 -3.03
CA GLU A 45 -15.26 -11.01 -1.82
C GLU A 45 -14.53 -12.09 -1.01
N ILE A 46 -14.32 -11.83 0.28
CA ILE A 46 -13.82 -12.83 1.24
C ILE A 46 -14.77 -12.84 2.44
N ASP A 47 -15.39 -13.98 2.71
CA ASP A 47 -16.36 -14.17 3.80
C ASP A 47 -17.47 -13.10 3.84
N GLY A 48 -18.03 -12.75 2.67
CA GLY A 48 -19.10 -11.77 2.54
C GLY A 48 -18.64 -10.30 2.69
N LYS A 49 -17.34 -10.02 2.65
CA LYS A 49 -16.79 -8.66 2.69
C LYS A 49 -16.03 -8.34 1.41
N ILE A 50 -16.22 -7.12 0.90
CA ILE A 50 -15.59 -6.64 -0.33
C ILE A 50 -14.21 -6.04 -0.04
N TYR A 51 -13.22 -6.48 -0.82
CA TYR A 51 -11.83 -6.07 -0.76
C TYR A 51 -11.30 -5.71 -2.15
N VAL A 52 -10.17 -5.01 -2.15
CA VAL A 52 -9.28 -4.91 -3.32
C VAL A 52 -8.07 -5.79 -3.07
N ILE A 53 -7.74 -6.65 -4.02
CA ILE A 53 -6.55 -7.48 -3.98
C ILE A 53 -5.62 -7.01 -5.09
N LYS A 54 -4.42 -6.57 -4.70
CA LYS A 54 -3.34 -6.21 -5.64
C LYS A 54 -2.40 -7.40 -5.75
N LEU A 55 -2.39 -8.07 -6.90
CA LEU A 55 -1.58 -9.23 -7.26
C LEU A 55 -0.31 -8.74 -7.96
N PHE A 56 0.87 -8.99 -7.40
CA PHE A 56 2.13 -8.54 -7.99
C PHE A 56 2.63 -9.54 -9.04
N PHE A 57 3.21 -9.04 -10.12
CA PHE A 57 3.90 -9.91 -11.09
C PHE A 57 5.17 -10.49 -10.44
N PRO A 58 5.55 -11.74 -10.75
CA PRO A 58 6.68 -12.42 -10.10
C PRO A 58 7.97 -11.60 -10.09
N VAL A 59 8.31 -10.97 -11.21
CA VAL A 59 9.51 -10.11 -11.32
C VAL A 59 9.54 -9.02 -10.25
N TYR A 60 8.43 -8.32 -9.98
CA TYR A 60 8.38 -7.23 -9.00
C TYR A 60 8.22 -7.68 -7.53
N VAL A 61 8.15 -8.99 -7.30
CA VAL A 61 8.29 -9.60 -5.97
C VAL A 61 9.77 -9.82 -5.64
N HIS A 62 10.56 -10.22 -6.64
CA HIS A 62 11.93 -10.71 -6.46
C HIS A 62 13.01 -9.72 -6.88
N GLU A 63 12.73 -8.89 -7.89
CA GLU A 63 13.68 -7.94 -8.45
C GLU A 63 13.40 -6.52 -7.94
N PRO A 64 14.43 -5.83 -7.41
CA PRO A 64 14.27 -4.51 -6.84
C PRO A 64 14.20 -3.42 -7.91
N ASN A 65 13.46 -2.34 -7.63
CA ASN A 65 13.38 -1.11 -8.42
C ASN A 65 13.70 0.09 -7.51
N PHE A 66 14.77 0.81 -7.82
CA PHE A 66 15.45 1.67 -6.86
C PHE A 66 16.28 2.82 -7.46
N GLU A 67 16.20 2.98 -8.78
CA GLU A 67 16.88 4.00 -9.56
C GLU A 67 16.40 5.41 -9.16
N LEU A 68 17.34 6.35 -9.08
CA LEU A 68 17.15 7.77 -8.78
C LEU A 68 18.09 8.64 -9.61
N ASP A 69 17.52 9.58 -10.34
CA ASP A 69 18.25 10.64 -11.02
C ASP A 69 18.61 11.76 -10.03
N PRO A 70 19.79 12.42 -10.12
CA PRO A 70 20.93 12.14 -11.00
C PRO A 70 22.03 11.27 -10.37
N ILE A 71 21.85 10.79 -9.14
CA ILE A 71 22.93 10.07 -8.43
C ILE A 71 23.16 8.65 -8.96
N ASP A 72 22.17 8.08 -9.64
CA ASP A 72 22.26 6.77 -10.27
C ASP A 72 22.50 6.88 -11.78
N GLU A 73 22.94 8.02 -12.34
CA GLU A 73 23.33 8.11 -13.77
C GLU A 73 24.36 7.03 -14.15
N ASP A 74 25.35 6.75 -13.27
CA ASP A 74 26.35 5.67 -13.45
C ASP A 74 25.82 4.26 -13.12
N TYR A 75 24.62 4.19 -12.56
CA TYR A 75 23.87 2.99 -12.16
C TYR A 75 22.57 2.84 -12.97
N PHE A 76 22.39 3.61 -14.05
CA PHE A 76 21.46 3.25 -15.11
C PHE A 76 21.99 1.94 -15.67
N VAL A 77 21.56 0.85 -15.04
CA VAL A 77 21.66 -0.45 -15.63
C VAL A 77 20.71 -0.34 -16.81
N GLU A 78 21.24 -0.33 -18.04
CA GLU A 78 20.47 -0.66 -19.24
C GLU A 78 20.01 -2.10 -19.07
N ARG A 79 19.05 -2.26 -18.18
CA ARG A 79 18.45 -3.50 -17.77
C ARG A 79 17.10 -3.51 -18.44
N GLU A 80 16.87 -4.50 -19.29
CA GLU A 80 15.49 -4.80 -19.65
C GLU A 80 14.72 -5.03 -18.35
N GLU A 81 13.49 -4.52 -18.21
CA GLU A 81 12.71 -4.51 -16.96
C GLU A 81 12.58 -5.89 -16.27
N LYS A 82 12.95 -6.97 -16.97
CA LYS A 82 12.91 -8.37 -16.53
C LYS A 82 14.27 -9.01 -16.21
N GLU A 83 15.41 -8.34 -16.37
CA GLU A 83 16.69 -8.95 -15.99
C GLU A 83 16.88 -9.02 -14.46
N ARG A 84 17.59 -10.04 -13.97
CA ARG A 84 17.78 -10.28 -12.53
C ARG A 84 19.00 -9.60 -11.95
N LEU A 85 18.89 -8.87 -10.83
CA LEU A 85 19.97 -8.03 -10.32
C LEU A 85 21.12 -8.92 -9.87
N THR A 86 22.26 -8.78 -10.55
CA THR A 86 23.48 -9.52 -10.26
C THR A 86 24.47 -8.60 -9.55
N ALA A 87 25.27 -9.19 -8.68
CA ALA A 87 26.35 -8.47 -8.04
C ALA A 87 27.42 -8.07 -9.07
N SER A 88 28.04 -6.93 -8.83
CA SER A 88 29.15 -6.39 -9.61
C SER A 88 30.16 -5.73 -8.68
N GLU A 89 31.27 -5.24 -9.23
CA GLU A 89 32.23 -4.43 -8.46
C GLU A 89 31.58 -3.17 -7.86
N LYS A 90 30.62 -2.57 -8.57
CA LYS A 90 29.88 -1.40 -8.11
C LYS A 90 28.77 -1.75 -7.09
N ILE A 91 28.12 -2.90 -7.27
CA ILE A 91 27.04 -3.38 -6.39
C ILE A 91 27.42 -4.75 -5.80
N PRO A 92 28.07 -4.80 -4.63
CA PRO A 92 28.41 -6.06 -3.98
C PRO A 92 27.17 -6.90 -3.63
N GLN A 93 27.35 -8.23 -3.51
CA GLN A 93 26.24 -9.17 -3.24
C GLN A 93 25.39 -8.80 -2.02
N HIS A 94 26.01 -8.36 -0.91
CA HIS A 94 25.26 -7.96 0.27
C HIS A 94 24.34 -6.74 0.03
N VAL A 95 24.69 -5.86 -0.91
CA VAL A 95 23.85 -4.73 -1.33
C VAL A 95 22.68 -5.24 -2.17
N VAL A 96 22.93 -6.16 -3.11
CA VAL A 96 21.88 -6.84 -3.90
C VAL A 96 20.87 -7.53 -2.98
N ASP A 97 21.34 -8.29 -1.99
CA ASP A 97 20.48 -8.99 -1.04
C ASP A 97 19.65 -8.01 -0.19
N SER A 98 20.25 -6.90 0.23
CA SER A 98 19.55 -5.82 0.95
C SER A 98 18.51 -5.13 0.08
N LEU A 99 18.81 -4.88 -1.19
CA LEU A 99 17.85 -4.30 -2.15
C LEU A 99 16.65 -5.20 -2.35
N ARG A 100 16.82 -6.52 -2.47
CA ARG A 100 15.71 -7.46 -2.63
C ARG A 100 14.71 -7.47 -1.48
N VAL A 101 15.08 -7.02 -0.29
CA VAL A 101 14.14 -6.94 0.87
C VAL A 101 13.71 -5.50 1.18
N HIS A 102 14.36 -4.51 0.56
CA HIS A 102 14.14 -3.10 0.80
C HIS A 102 13.48 -2.35 -0.35
N ALA A 103 13.59 -2.86 -1.58
CA ALA A 103 13.28 -2.10 -2.79
C ALA A 103 12.50 -2.87 -3.87
N THR A 104 11.96 -4.06 -3.58
CA THR A 104 10.97 -4.68 -4.50
C THR A 104 9.59 -4.07 -4.28
N SER A 105 8.76 -3.99 -5.33
CA SER A 105 7.46 -3.32 -5.24
C SER A 105 6.54 -3.95 -4.19
N PHE A 106 6.59 -5.27 -4.05
CA PHE A 106 5.85 -5.99 -3.01
C PHE A 106 6.35 -5.65 -1.60
N TYR A 107 7.67 -5.68 -1.37
CA TYR A 107 8.22 -5.44 -0.04
C TYR A 107 8.20 -3.97 0.37
N ASN A 108 8.38 -3.02 -0.55
CA ASN A 108 8.14 -1.60 -0.32
C ASN A 108 6.77 -1.37 0.30
N LYS A 109 5.73 -1.98 -0.31
CA LYS A 109 4.37 -1.91 0.19
C LYS A 109 4.22 -2.55 1.57
N CYS A 110 4.80 -3.73 1.79
CA CYS A 110 4.77 -4.40 3.09
C CYS A 110 5.40 -3.54 4.18
N ARG A 111 6.58 -2.96 3.92
CA ARG A 111 7.30 -2.10 4.87
C ARG A 111 6.51 -0.84 5.19
N ALA A 112 5.97 -0.16 4.18
CA ALA A 112 5.23 1.09 4.37
C ALA A 112 3.96 0.86 5.21
N TYR A 113 3.12 -0.13 4.86
CA TYR A 113 1.93 -0.44 5.64
C TYR A 113 2.27 -1.06 7.01
N GLY A 114 3.35 -1.83 7.11
CA GLY A 114 3.88 -2.33 8.38
C GLY A 114 4.23 -1.19 9.33
N ARG A 115 4.88 -0.12 8.84
CA ARG A 115 5.22 1.07 9.62
C ARG A 115 3.97 1.82 10.07
N LEU A 116 2.96 1.95 9.21
CA LEU A 116 1.70 2.58 9.58
C LEU A 116 0.98 1.79 10.70
N LYS A 117 0.99 0.46 10.65
CA LYS A 117 0.44 -0.41 11.70
C LYS A 117 1.21 -0.30 13.01
N GLU A 118 2.54 -0.35 12.93
CA GLU A 118 3.46 -0.21 14.05
C GLU A 118 3.21 1.09 14.83
N LEU A 119 2.99 2.20 14.12
CA LEU A 119 2.74 3.52 14.71
C LEU A 119 1.27 3.82 15.03
N GLY A 120 0.33 2.94 14.69
CA GLY A 120 -1.11 3.24 14.81
C GLY A 120 -1.58 4.39 13.91
N ARG A 121 -0.94 4.56 12.75
CA ARG A 121 -1.15 5.65 11.79
C ARG A 121 -1.75 5.17 10.46
N GLU A 122 -2.49 4.07 10.49
CA GLU A 122 -3.14 3.49 9.29
C GLU A 122 -4.07 4.47 8.57
N HIS A 123 -4.62 5.48 9.27
CA HIS A 123 -5.46 6.52 8.70
C HIS A 123 -4.77 7.42 7.65
N LEU A 124 -3.44 7.37 7.55
CA LEU A 124 -2.67 8.16 6.57
C LEU A 124 -2.77 7.61 5.14
N ALA A 125 -3.18 6.35 4.97
CA ALA A 125 -3.28 5.66 3.69
C ALA A 125 -4.54 4.80 3.62
N GLY A 126 -4.82 4.22 2.45
CA GLY A 126 -5.89 3.23 2.29
C GLY A 126 -5.67 2.03 3.22
N LYS A 127 -6.75 1.52 3.83
CA LYS A 127 -6.68 0.43 4.83
C LYS A 127 -6.11 -0.85 4.22
N VAL A 128 -5.12 -1.46 4.88
CA VAL A 128 -4.52 -2.74 4.48
C VAL A 128 -4.67 -3.79 5.56
N HIS A 129 -5.24 -4.93 5.18
CA HIS A 129 -5.54 -6.02 6.09
C HIS A 129 -4.35 -6.96 6.27
N GLY A 130 -3.58 -7.21 5.21
CA GLY A 130 -2.38 -8.04 5.24
C GLY A 130 -1.95 -8.43 3.84
N TYR A 131 -0.92 -9.27 3.75
CA TYR A 131 -0.53 -9.89 2.49
C TYR A 131 -1.15 -11.28 2.32
N LEU A 132 -1.26 -11.75 1.09
CA LEU A 132 -1.65 -13.11 0.71
C LEU A 132 -0.54 -13.75 -0.10
N ARG A 133 -0.50 -15.08 -0.04
CA ARG A 133 0.31 -15.93 -0.92
C ARG A 133 -0.64 -16.88 -1.63
N LEU A 134 -0.67 -16.78 -2.96
CA LEU A 134 -1.56 -17.53 -3.84
C LEU A 134 -0.73 -18.31 -4.86
N TYR A 135 -1.33 -19.28 -5.52
CA TYR A 135 -0.73 -19.99 -6.65
C TYR A 135 -1.69 -19.96 -7.83
N LEU A 136 -1.16 -19.95 -9.05
CA LEU A 136 -1.96 -19.84 -10.27
C LEU A 136 -3.06 -20.91 -10.32
N HIS A 137 -2.70 -22.17 -10.05
CA HIS A 137 -3.63 -23.30 -10.03
C HIS A 137 -4.80 -23.14 -9.02
N GLN A 138 -4.70 -22.24 -8.03
CA GLN A 138 -5.77 -21.99 -7.05
C GLN A 138 -6.76 -20.92 -7.52
N ILE A 139 -6.35 -20.04 -8.43
CA ILE A 139 -7.09 -18.82 -8.76
C ILE A 139 -7.42 -18.68 -10.24
N ASP A 140 -6.89 -19.54 -11.11
CA ASP A 140 -6.96 -19.39 -12.57
C ASP A 140 -8.41 -19.25 -13.07
N ASP A 141 -9.28 -20.21 -12.74
CA ASP A 141 -10.69 -20.18 -13.15
C ASP A 141 -11.41 -18.90 -12.67
N GLN A 142 -11.14 -18.47 -11.43
CA GLN A 142 -11.76 -17.27 -10.87
C GLN A 142 -11.22 -15.99 -11.52
N ALA A 143 -9.92 -15.96 -11.83
CA ALA A 143 -9.29 -14.83 -12.51
C ALA A 143 -9.85 -14.68 -13.92
N GLN A 144 -9.95 -15.78 -14.68
CA GLN A 144 -10.57 -15.82 -16.00
C GLN A 144 -12.03 -15.35 -15.96
N ALA A 145 -12.81 -15.82 -14.98
CA ALA A 145 -14.19 -15.38 -14.81
C ALA A 145 -14.28 -13.87 -14.52
N ALA A 146 -13.43 -13.34 -13.65
CA ALA A 146 -13.41 -11.92 -13.32
C ALA A 146 -12.98 -11.04 -14.51
N ILE A 147 -11.99 -11.48 -15.29
CA ILE A 147 -11.57 -10.79 -16.52
C ILE A 147 -12.71 -10.76 -17.53
N LYS A 148 -13.36 -11.90 -17.78
CA LYS A 148 -14.48 -12.01 -18.74
C LYS A 148 -15.70 -11.21 -18.29
N ASN A 149 -15.95 -11.12 -16.99
CA ASN A 149 -17.04 -10.29 -16.46
C ASN A 149 -16.81 -8.80 -16.72
N THR A 150 -15.56 -8.33 -16.64
CA THR A 150 -15.22 -6.92 -16.89
C THR A 150 -15.05 -6.63 -18.39
N ILE A 151 -14.39 -7.53 -19.13
CA ILE A 151 -14.04 -7.38 -20.55
C ILE A 151 -14.51 -8.65 -21.28
N PRO A 152 -15.78 -8.71 -21.71
CA PRO A 152 -16.38 -9.91 -22.31
C PRO A 152 -15.64 -10.45 -23.53
N GLU A 153 -14.95 -9.59 -24.29
CA GLU A 153 -14.20 -9.93 -25.49
C GLU A 153 -12.77 -10.42 -25.19
N ALA A 154 -12.28 -10.26 -23.95
CA ALA A 154 -10.93 -10.67 -23.59
C ALA A 154 -10.79 -12.19 -23.61
N LYS A 155 -9.74 -12.67 -24.28
CA LYS A 155 -9.35 -14.09 -24.34
C LYS A 155 -7.97 -14.33 -23.76
N TRP A 156 -7.54 -13.49 -22.82
CA TRP A 156 -6.19 -13.53 -22.25
C TRP A 156 -6.11 -14.58 -21.14
N PRO A 157 -5.25 -15.60 -21.27
CA PRO A 157 -4.95 -16.52 -20.18
C PRO A 157 -4.39 -15.78 -18.96
N THR A 158 -4.61 -16.29 -17.76
CA THR A 158 -4.22 -15.61 -16.51
C THR A 158 -2.71 -15.42 -16.43
N ILE A 159 -1.93 -16.37 -16.98
CA ILE A 159 -0.48 -16.28 -17.10
C ILE A 159 -0.04 -15.02 -17.86
N GLN A 160 -0.74 -14.64 -18.94
CA GLN A 160 -0.44 -13.43 -19.71
C GLN A 160 -0.83 -12.17 -18.95
N VAL A 161 -2.00 -12.18 -18.28
CA VAL A 161 -2.47 -11.05 -17.46
C VAL A 161 -1.54 -10.81 -16.26
N MET A 162 -0.97 -11.87 -15.71
CA MET A 162 -0.02 -11.83 -14.59
C MET A 162 1.44 -11.67 -15.03
N GLU A 163 1.69 -11.49 -16.33
CA GLU A 163 3.02 -11.40 -16.93
C GLU A 163 4.02 -12.49 -16.48
N MET A 164 3.51 -13.70 -16.26
CA MET A 164 4.33 -14.82 -15.79
C MET A 164 4.99 -15.53 -16.97
N MET A 165 6.24 -15.94 -16.80
CA MET A 165 6.91 -16.87 -17.71
C MET A 165 6.48 -18.31 -17.44
N GLU A 166 6.71 -19.22 -18.39
CA GLU A 166 6.33 -20.65 -18.25
C GLU A 166 7.02 -21.32 -17.05
N ASP A 167 8.27 -20.95 -16.76
CA ASP A 167 9.04 -21.44 -15.61
C ASP A 167 8.64 -20.78 -14.27
N GLU A 168 7.72 -19.81 -14.28
CA GLU A 168 7.23 -19.09 -13.10
C GLU A 168 5.85 -19.57 -12.63
N ILE A 169 5.19 -20.48 -13.35
CA ILE A 169 3.81 -20.94 -13.07
C ILE A 169 3.64 -21.47 -11.64
N ASP A 170 4.67 -22.15 -11.12
CA ASP A 170 4.67 -22.73 -9.77
C ASP A 170 5.15 -21.75 -8.68
N LEU A 171 5.60 -20.55 -9.06
CA LEU A 171 6.00 -19.53 -8.10
C LEU A 171 4.78 -18.95 -7.38
N PRO A 172 4.94 -18.58 -6.10
CA PRO A 172 3.87 -17.94 -5.35
C PRO A 172 3.57 -16.54 -5.90
N ILE A 173 2.29 -16.30 -6.21
CA ILE A 173 1.76 -14.97 -6.48
C ILE A 173 1.56 -14.26 -5.15
N MET A 174 2.35 -13.21 -4.92
CA MET A 174 2.25 -12.39 -3.72
C MET A 174 1.21 -11.28 -3.91
N ALA A 175 0.35 -11.07 -2.93
CA ALA A 175 -0.73 -10.10 -3.04
C ALA A 175 -0.95 -9.28 -1.76
N ILE A 176 -1.62 -8.14 -1.87
CA ILE A 176 -1.98 -7.28 -0.74
C ILE A 176 -3.49 -7.08 -0.71
N VAL A 177 -4.11 -7.38 0.43
CA VAL A 177 -5.55 -7.21 0.69
C VAL A 177 -5.81 -5.84 1.27
N LYS A 178 -6.58 -5.01 0.56
CA LYS A 178 -6.95 -3.66 0.96
C LYS A 178 -8.47 -3.52 1.13
N GLY A 179 -8.87 -2.57 1.96
CA GLY A 179 -10.27 -2.16 2.03
C GLY A 179 -10.76 -1.60 0.71
N TRP A 180 -11.99 -1.92 0.32
CA TRP A 180 -12.64 -1.34 -0.85
C TRP A 180 -12.99 0.14 -0.60
N ILE A 181 -12.58 0.99 -1.53
CA ILE A 181 -13.01 2.40 -1.61
C ILE A 181 -13.59 2.54 -3.03
N PRO A 182 -14.87 2.93 -3.16
CA PRO A 182 -15.47 3.14 -4.48
C PRO A 182 -14.65 4.11 -5.33
N SER A 183 -14.48 3.79 -6.62
CA SER A 183 -13.88 4.72 -7.56
C SER A 183 -14.78 5.94 -7.71
N HIS A 184 -14.18 7.12 -7.71
CA HIS A 184 -14.84 8.40 -8.01
C HIS A 184 -14.62 8.82 -9.48
N ARG A 185 -13.88 8.01 -10.25
CA ARG A 185 -13.65 8.15 -11.70
C ARG A 185 -14.54 7.19 -12.46
N SER A 186 -15.03 7.63 -13.62
CA SER A 186 -15.70 6.80 -14.61
C SER A 186 -14.70 5.79 -15.23
N PRO A 187 -15.18 4.76 -15.95
CA PRO A 187 -14.31 3.87 -16.71
C PRO A 187 -13.44 4.59 -17.76
N THR A 188 -13.86 5.75 -18.26
CA THR A 188 -13.09 6.60 -19.19
C THR A 188 -12.05 7.47 -18.48
N GLY A 189 -12.01 7.46 -17.15
CA GLY A 189 -11.11 8.27 -16.32
C GLY A 189 -11.71 9.63 -15.91
N ASP A 190 -12.85 10.01 -16.48
CA ASP A 190 -13.53 11.27 -16.19
C ASP A 190 -14.12 11.29 -14.78
N MET A 191 -14.14 12.47 -14.15
CA MET A 191 -14.81 12.66 -12.86
C MET A 191 -16.11 13.41 -13.05
N THR A 192 -17.13 13.08 -12.27
CA THR A 192 -18.29 13.97 -12.16
C THR A 192 -17.85 15.27 -11.48
N ARG A 193 -18.57 16.37 -11.75
CA ARG A 193 -18.30 17.67 -11.12
C ARG A 193 -18.31 17.58 -9.59
N GLU A 194 -19.18 16.77 -9.01
CA GLU A 194 -19.25 16.55 -7.57
C GLU A 194 -18.03 15.77 -7.05
N ALA A 195 -17.55 14.77 -7.81
CA ALA A 195 -16.34 14.03 -7.48
C ALA A 195 -15.10 14.93 -7.53
N GLU A 196 -15.00 15.76 -8.56
CA GLU A 196 -13.93 16.75 -8.70
C GLU A 196 -13.93 17.75 -7.53
N GLN A 197 -15.09 18.33 -7.20
CA GLN A 197 -15.22 19.23 -6.05
C GLN A 197 -14.83 18.55 -4.72
N ARG A 198 -15.21 17.28 -4.53
CA ARG A 198 -14.79 16.48 -3.35
C ARG A 198 -13.27 16.28 -3.32
N GLN A 199 -12.66 15.95 -4.46
CA GLN A 199 -11.22 15.76 -4.58
C GLN A 199 -10.45 17.06 -4.27
N ILE A 200 -10.88 18.20 -4.79
CA ILE A 200 -10.31 19.52 -4.46
C ILE A 200 -10.39 19.79 -2.96
N ASN A 201 -11.53 19.48 -2.33
CA ASN A 201 -11.73 19.66 -0.89
C ASN A 201 -10.84 18.73 -0.04
N HIS A 202 -10.33 17.63 -0.61
CA HIS A 202 -9.41 16.73 0.06
C HIS A 202 -7.94 17.17 0.02
N LEU A 203 -7.55 18.05 -0.91
CA LEU A 203 -6.15 18.47 -1.10
C LEU A 203 -5.45 18.93 0.20
N PRO A 204 -6.07 19.77 1.08
CA PRO A 204 -5.42 20.18 2.33
C PRO A 204 -5.12 19.01 3.27
N ARG A 205 -6.02 18.02 3.34
CA ARG A 205 -5.85 16.81 4.15
C ARG A 205 -4.82 15.88 3.53
N MET A 206 -4.86 15.69 2.22
CA MET A 206 -3.89 14.87 1.48
C MET A 206 -2.46 15.39 1.68
N LEU A 207 -2.23 16.71 1.53
CA LEU A 207 -0.92 17.32 1.78
C LEU A 207 -0.46 17.13 3.23
N ARG A 208 -1.37 17.28 4.19
CA ARG A 208 -1.08 17.03 5.61
C ARG A 208 -0.67 15.57 5.83
N ASN A 209 -1.38 14.63 5.24
CA ASN A 209 -1.10 13.20 5.34
C ASN A 209 0.25 12.84 4.72
N LEU A 210 0.60 13.39 3.55
CA LEU A 210 1.90 13.22 2.92
C LEU A 210 3.04 13.67 3.87
N ARG A 211 2.91 14.86 4.47
CA ARG A 211 3.88 15.34 5.47
C ARG A 211 3.97 14.42 6.69
N GLN A 212 2.85 13.82 7.12
CA GLN A 212 2.86 12.84 8.20
C GLN A 212 3.51 11.51 7.80
N LEU A 213 3.39 11.07 6.53
CA LEU A 213 4.13 9.91 6.01
C LEU A 213 5.64 10.16 6.10
N HIS A 214 6.11 11.35 5.68
CA HIS A 214 7.52 11.74 5.82
C HIS A 214 7.97 11.69 7.29
N LYS A 215 7.14 12.19 8.21
CA LYS A 215 7.39 12.11 9.66
C LYS A 215 7.43 10.66 10.19
N CYS A 216 6.84 9.68 9.49
CA CYS A 216 6.92 8.26 9.83
C CYS A 216 8.14 7.55 9.22
N GLY A 217 9.03 8.28 8.55
CA GLY A 217 10.19 7.72 7.84
C GLY A 217 9.82 7.06 6.51
N ILE A 218 8.70 7.46 5.89
CA ILE A 218 8.20 6.92 4.61
C ILE A 218 8.29 8.01 3.53
N VAL A 219 8.85 7.68 2.36
CA VAL A 219 8.78 8.49 1.13
C VAL A 219 8.09 7.71 0.03
N VAL A 220 7.19 8.33 -0.74
CA VAL A 220 6.32 7.63 -1.72
C VAL A 220 7.02 7.33 -3.06
N ARG A 221 7.95 8.20 -3.47
CA ARG A 221 8.70 8.21 -4.75
C ARG A 221 7.86 8.48 -6.01
N ASP A 222 6.81 7.69 -6.24
CA ASP A 222 5.95 7.78 -7.43
C ASP A 222 4.58 8.32 -7.03
N LEU A 223 4.45 9.63 -6.79
CA LEU A 223 3.21 10.23 -6.27
C LEU A 223 2.37 10.84 -7.39
N LYS A 224 1.20 10.25 -7.66
CA LYS A 224 0.30 10.67 -8.76
C LYS A 224 -1.14 10.87 -8.27
N SER A 225 -1.89 11.79 -8.89
CA SER A 225 -3.29 12.13 -8.52
C SER A 225 -4.22 10.89 -8.57
N GLN A 226 -3.98 10.00 -9.53
CA GLN A 226 -4.70 8.74 -9.73
C GLN A 226 -4.60 7.72 -8.57
N GLN A 227 -3.60 7.85 -7.70
CA GLN A 227 -3.38 6.95 -6.57
C GLN A 227 -4.21 7.32 -5.33
N TYR A 228 -4.87 8.48 -5.34
CA TYR A 228 -5.74 8.93 -4.25
C TYR A 228 -7.19 8.52 -4.51
N TYR A 229 -7.85 7.99 -3.48
CA TYR A 229 -9.27 7.63 -3.48
C TYR A 229 -9.93 8.26 -2.25
N GLU A 230 -10.92 9.13 -2.45
CA GLU A 230 -11.57 9.90 -1.37
C GLU A 230 -10.53 10.55 -0.44
N GLY A 231 -9.47 11.11 -1.03
CA GLY A 231 -8.34 11.72 -0.35
C GLY A 231 -7.45 10.80 0.49
N GLN A 232 -7.51 9.47 0.28
CA GLN A 232 -6.60 8.49 0.87
C GLN A 232 -5.61 7.96 -0.18
N LEU A 233 -4.31 7.98 0.14
CA LEU A 233 -3.27 7.42 -0.73
C LEU A 233 -3.32 5.89 -0.70
N CYS A 234 -3.53 5.25 -1.84
CA CYS A 234 -3.76 3.81 -1.94
C CYS A 234 -2.61 3.04 -2.59
N ASP A 235 -1.62 3.72 -3.16
CA ASP A 235 -0.42 3.08 -3.69
C ASP A 235 0.86 3.55 -2.99
N LEU A 236 1.68 2.58 -2.59
CA LEU A 236 2.94 2.72 -1.85
C LEU A 236 3.95 1.67 -2.37
N SER A 237 3.82 1.25 -3.63
CA SER A 237 4.66 0.18 -4.19
C SER A 237 6.09 0.64 -4.49
N HIS A 238 6.30 1.94 -4.73
CA HIS A 238 7.65 2.51 -4.86
C HIS A 238 8.16 3.14 -3.55
N ALA A 239 7.38 3.02 -2.46
CA ALA A 239 7.69 3.75 -1.24
C ALA A 239 8.92 3.17 -0.52
N TRP A 240 9.85 4.03 -0.12
CA TRP A 240 10.93 3.64 0.80
C TRP A 240 10.57 3.97 2.23
N THR A 241 10.96 3.08 3.15
CA THR A 241 10.63 3.18 4.57
C THR A 241 11.86 2.89 5.42
N ILE A 242 12.25 3.82 6.29
CA ILE A 242 13.36 3.69 7.24
C ILE A 242 13.11 2.53 8.24
N PRO A 243 14.08 1.65 8.52
CA PRO A 243 15.46 1.63 7.99
C PRO A 243 15.49 1.24 6.51
N HIS A 244 16.43 1.73 5.72
CA HIS A 244 16.52 1.37 4.31
C HIS A 244 18.00 1.27 3.93
N VAL A 245 18.33 0.47 2.91
CA VAL A 245 19.70 0.33 2.40
C VAL A 245 20.31 1.67 1.97
N PHE A 246 19.47 2.57 1.46
CA PHE A 246 19.82 3.95 1.12
C PHE A 246 19.47 4.98 2.18
N GLY A 247 19.07 4.52 3.37
CA GLY A 247 18.87 5.39 4.51
C GLY A 247 20.21 5.88 5.08
N PRO A 248 20.19 6.85 6.01
CA PRO A 248 21.40 7.41 6.58
C PRO A 248 22.27 6.37 7.32
N GLU A 249 21.68 5.28 7.82
CA GLU A 249 22.41 4.20 8.48
C GLU A 249 23.08 3.22 7.50
N GLY A 250 22.68 3.22 6.22
CA GLY A 250 23.18 2.25 5.23
C GLY A 250 24.52 2.63 4.62
N GLY A 251 24.90 3.91 4.65
CA GLY A 251 26.20 4.39 4.16
C GLY A 251 26.42 4.33 2.64
N ILE A 252 25.46 3.79 1.87
CA ILE A 252 25.58 3.62 0.41
C ILE A 252 25.24 4.91 -0.35
N ARG A 253 24.29 5.69 0.16
CA ARG A 253 23.88 6.97 -0.45
C ARG A 253 24.06 8.13 0.53
N PRO A 254 24.19 9.38 0.04
CA PRO A 254 24.28 10.54 0.90
C PRO A 254 23.13 10.62 1.91
N SER A 255 23.42 11.12 3.11
CA SER A 255 22.42 11.19 4.21
C SER A 255 21.18 12.02 3.86
N TRP A 256 21.30 12.94 2.90
CA TRP A 256 20.21 13.80 2.42
C TRP A 256 19.29 13.12 1.39
N THR A 257 19.57 11.89 0.93
CA THR A 257 18.76 11.18 -0.08
C THR A 257 17.28 11.10 0.29
N PHE A 258 16.94 10.75 1.53
CA PHE A 258 15.55 10.68 1.98
C PHE A 258 14.89 12.06 2.10
N ALA A 259 15.64 13.08 2.53
CA ALA A 259 15.15 14.45 2.56
C ALA A 259 14.82 14.95 1.14
N SER A 260 15.68 14.61 0.17
CA SER A 260 15.49 14.93 -1.23
C SER A 260 14.26 14.24 -1.82
N MET A 261 14.07 12.93 -1.58
CA MET A 261 12.84 12.23 -2.02
C MET A 261 11.56 12.76 -1.37
N ALA A 262 11.63 13.21 -0.10
CA ALA A 262 10.50 13.85 0.54
C ALA A 262 10.19 15.23 -0.06
N ALA A 263 11.21 15.98 -0.50
CA ALA A 263 11.00 17.23 -1.22
C ALA A 263 10.43 16.97 -2.63
N TRP A 264 10.89 15.93 -3.33
CA TRP A 264 10.33 15.51 -4.61
C TRP A 264 8.86 15.14 -4.49
N GLY A 265 8.48 14.36 -3.46
CA GLY A 265 7.08 14.06 -3.19
C GLY A 265 6.21 15.31 -2.95
N LEU A 266 6.76 16.37 -2.37
CA LEU A 266 6.07 17.66 -2.23
C LEU A 266 5.98 18.43 -3.56
N ASN A 267 6.97 18.25 -4.45
CA ASN A 267 6.93 18.79 -5.81
C ASN A 267 5.82 18.10 -6.62
N CYS A 268 5.79 16.76 -6.69
CA CYS A 268 4.72 16.02 -7.36
C CYS A 268 3.34 16.37 -6.80
N PHE A 269 3.22 16.57 -5.47
CA PHE A 269 1.94 16.99 -4.89
C PHE A 269 1.55 18.42 -5.28
N HIS A 270 2.51 19.29 -5.58
CA HIS A 270 2.20 20.61 -6.11
C HIS A 270 1.56 20.50 -7.49
N ASP A 271 2.08 19.63 -8.35
CA ASP A 271 1.54 19.42 -9.69
C ASP A 271 0.12 18.86 -9.62
N ILE A 272 -0.18 17.98 -8.64
CA ILE A 272 -1.56 17.53 -8.33
C ILE A 272 -2.49 18.70 -7.95
N ILE A 273 -1.98 19.71 -7.22
CA ILE A 273 -2.77 20.91 -6.87
C ILE A 273 -3.01 21.77 -8.11
N GLU A 274 -1.99 21.97 -8.95
CA GLU A 274 -2.10 22.76 -10.18
C GLU A 274 -3.08 22.11 -11.16
N GLU A 275 -2.97 20.81 -11.41
CA GLU A 275 -3.89 20.03 -12.24
C GLU A 275 -5.34 20.17 -11.75
N ALA A 276 -5.57 20.00 -10.44
CA ALA A 276 -6.90 20.13 -9.86
C ALA A 276 -7.45 21.56 -9.95
N ASN A 277 -6.60 22.58 -9.79
CA ASN A 277 -6.99 23.98 -9.89
C ASN A 277 -7.30 24.39 -11.33
N GLU A 278 -6.53 23.92 -12.31
CA GLU A 278 -6.82 24.12 -13.74
C GLU A 278 -8.16 23.48 -14.12
N SER A 279 -8.39 22.24 -13.66
CA SER A 279 -9.65 21.54 -13.88
C SER A 279 -10.83 22.29 -13.24
N ALA A 280 -10.67 22.77 -11.99
CA ALA A 280 -11.69 23.56 -11.30
C ALA A 280 -12.09 24.84 -12.06
N LEU A 281 -11.12 25.52 -12.69
CA LEU A 281 -11.35 26.72 -13.48
C LEU A 281 -12.04 26.43 -14.83
N ARG A 282 -11.80 25.25 -15.41
CA ARG A 282 -12.44 24.80 -16.67
C ARG A 282 -13.85 24.24 -16.46
N ALA A 283 -14.22 23.87 -15.25
CA ALA A 283 -15.55 23.33 -14.96
C ALA A 283 -16.67 24.35 -15.23
N GLU A 284 -17.86 23.86 -15.61
CA GLU A 284 -19.03 24.70 -15.85
C GLU A 284 -20.21 24.34 -14.92
N PRO A 285 -20.65 25.25 -14.02
CA PRO A 285 -19.99 26.51 -13.67
C PRO A 285 -18.69 26.25 -12.88
N PRO A 286 -17.74 27.21 -12.88
CA PRO A 286 -16.43 27.05 -12.25
C PRO A 286 -16.51 26.59 -10.80
N LEU A 287 -15.62 25.66 -10.44
CA LEU A 287 -15.46 25.19 -9.06
C LEU A 287 -14.47 26.09 -8.33
N LYS A 288 -14.56 26.12 -7.00
CA LYS A 288 -13.62 26.88 -6.17
C LYS A 288 -12.27 26.15 -6.14
N PRO A 289 -11.16 26.77 -6.59
CA PRO A 289 -9.82 26.18 -6.50
C PRO A 289 -9.34 26.01 -5.05
N SER A 290 -8.28 25.21 -4.88
CA SER A 290 -7.60 25.06 -3.59
C SER A 290 -6.52 26.12 -3.40
N ASP A 291 -6.49 26.72 -2.21
CA ASP A 291 -5.41 27.62 -1.75
C ASP A 291 -4.21 26.84 -1.17
N SER A 292 -4.16 25.51 -1.37
CA SER A 292 -3.11 24.66 -0.82
C SER A 292 -1.76 24.95 -1.47
N VAL A 293 -0.70 24.95 -0.65
CA VAL A 293 0.67 25.19 -1.11
C VAL A 293 1.57 24.07 -0.58
N ALA A 294 1.97 23.16 -1.49
CA ALA A 294 2.79 22.00 -1.17
C ALA A 294 4.29 22.35 -1.11
N LYS A 295 4.76 23.03 -2.15
CA LYS A 295 6.12 23.52 -2.32
C LYS A 295 6.19 25.02 -2.00
N ARG A 296 7.35 25.52 -1.56
CA ARG A 296 7.50 26.94 -1.19
C ARG A 296 7.24 27.81 -2.42
N ASN A 297 6.41 28.85 -2.30
CA ASN A 297 6.15 29.75 -3.42
C ASN A 297 7.38 30.65 -3.68
N ASP A 298 8.18 30.27 -4.68
CA ASP A 298 9.41 30.96 -5.03
C ASP A 298 9.16 32.40 -5.51
N LYS A 299 8.04 32.69 -6.19
CA LYS A 299 7.70 34.07 -6.61
C LYS A 299 7.49 34.98 -5.38
N ARG A 300 6.76 34.48 -4.38
CA ARG A 300 6.54 35.20 -3.10
C ARG A 300 7.81 35.27 -2.25
N TYR A 301 8.74 34.33 -2.41
CA TYR A 301 9.96 34.30 -1.61
C TYR A 301 11.11 35.11 -2.24
N LYS A 302 11.25 35.09 -3.58
CA LYS A 302 12.18 35.94 -4.34
C LYS A 302 11.84 37.43 -4.20
N SER A 303 10.58 37.77 -3.88
CA SER A 303 10.18 39.15 -3.55
C SER A 303 10.47 39.55 -2.10
N LEU A 304 10.86 38.61 -1.23
CA LEU A 304 11.35 38.90 0.12
C LEU A 304 12.87 39.13 0.07
N ARG A 305 13.39 39.99 0.95
CA ARG A 305 14.84 40.28 1.00
C ARG A 305 15.65 38.97 1.09
N PRO A 306 16.70 38.80 0.26
CA PRO A 306 17.57 37.64 0.32
C PRO A 306 18.10 37.45 1.74
N ARG A 307 17.92 36.25 2.31
CA ARG A 307 18.50 35.92 3.61
C ARG A 307 19.93 35.39 3.40
N PRO A 308 20.92 35.83 4.20
CA PRO A 308 22.33 35.41 4.07
C PRO A 308 22.56 33.88 4.09
N GLY A 309 21.63 33.10 4.65
CA GLY A 309 21.70 31.63 4.70
C GLY A 309 21.32 30.89 3.40
N MET A 310 21.13 31.59 2.28
CA MET A 310 20.88 30.97 0.95
C MET A 310 22.16 30.73 0.13
N GLN A 311 23.33 30.98 0.71
CA GLN A 311 24.62 30.71 0.06
C GLN A 311 25.17 29.39 0.59
N GLY A 312 24.91 28.31 -0.13
CA GLY A 312 25.52 27.00 0.06
C GLY A 312 25.36 26.20 -1.23
N PRO A 313 26.13 25.12 -1.45
CA PRO A 313 25.90 24.27 -2.60
C PRO A 313 24.47 23.73 -2.52
N PHE A 314 23.65 24.03 -3.53
CA PHE A 314 22.34 23.43 -3.67
C PHE A 314 22.52 21.91 -3.81
N LEU A 315 21.81 21.14 -3.00
CA LEU A 315 21.86 19.68 -3.10
C LEU A 315 21.00 19.22 -4.29
N PRO A 316 21.30 18.08 -4.93
CA PRO A 316 20.41 17.53 -5.95
C PRO A 316 19.02 17.21 -5.39
N LEU A 317 17.98 17.61 -6.10
CA LEU A 317 16.63 17.11 -5.89
C LEU A 317 16.48 15.81 -6.70
N LEU A 318 16.48 14.69 -5.98
CA LEU A 318 16.38 13.36 -6.58
C LEU A 318 14.96 13.14 -7.07
N ASN A 319 14.84 12.51 -8.23
CA ASN A 319 13.55 12.21 -8.84
C ASN A 319 13.48 10.76 -9.33
N TYR A 320 12.26 10.30 -9.59
CA TYR A 320 11.97 8.94 -10.07
C TYR A 320 11.47 8.90 -11.52
N ASP A 321 10.77 9.95 -11.97
CA ASP A 321 9.99 9.94 -13.22
C ASP A 321 10.61 10.78 -14.36
N GLU A 322 11.68 11.57 -14.16
CA GLU A 322 12.10 12.57 -15.17
C GLU A 322 13.62 12.79 -15.28
N GLY A 323 14.13 12.81 -16.53
CA GLY A 323 15.46 13.36 -16.81
C GLY A 323 15.44 14.87 -16.60
N GLY A 324 16.03 15.33 -15.50
CA GLY A 324 16.07 16.75 -15.17
C GLY A 324 16.82 17.02 -13.87
N THR A 325 17.84 17.89 -13.95
CA THR A 325 18.58 18.31 -12.76
C THR A 325 17.82 19.42 -12.05
N TRP A 326 17.16 19.06 -10.94
CA TRP A 326 16.49 20.01 -10.06
C TRP A 326 17.32 20.24 -8.80
N ASP A 327 17.24 21.45 -8.25
CA ASP A 327 17.93 21.80 -7.01
C ASP A 327 17.01 21.68 -5.79
N LEU A 328 17.48 20.96 -4.76
CA LEU A 328 16.91 20.97 -3.43
C LEU A 328 17.26 22.31 -2.76
N ASN A 329 16.48 23.33 -3.10
CA ASN A 329 16.65 24.70 -2.61
C ASN A 329 16.17 24.87 -1.15
N TYR A 330 15.48 23.88 -0.60
CA TYR A 330 14.99 23.87 0.78
C TYR A 330 14.70 22.44 1.25
N TYR A 331 14.91 22.20 2.54
CA TYR A 331 14.53 20.93 3.16
C TYR A 331 13.00 20.77 3.24
N PRO A 332 12.48 19.53 3.12
CA PRO A 332 11.07 19.25 3.35
C PRO A 332 10.68 19.58 4.80
N SER A 333 9.39 19.80 5.06
CA SER A 333 8.91 20.12 6.42
C SER A 333 9.25 19.05 7.47
N TYR A 334 9.41 17.81 7.03
CA TYR A 334 9.91 16.70 7.86
C TYR A 334 10.91 15.92 7.02
N ASP A 335 12.12 15.76 7.54
CA ASP A 335 13.13 14.89 6.98
C ASP A 335 12.88 13.45 7.45
N PRO A 336 12.53 12.52 6.55
CA PRO A 336 12.32 11.12 6.91
C PRO A 336 13.58 10.43 7.43
N ALA A 337 14.78 10.89 7.06
CA ALA A 337 16.05 10.32 7.51
C ALA A 337 16.25 10.44 9.03
N LEU A 338 15.62 11.44 9.64
CA LEU A 338 15.68 11.69 11.09
C LEU A 338 14.74 10.78 11.91
N PHE A 339 14.00 9.87 11.26
CA PHE A 339 13.08 8.98 11.93
C PHE A 339 13.81 7.93 12.79
N LYS A 340 13.63 8.00 14.11
CA LYS A 340 14.30 7.14 15.10
C LYS A 340 13.62 5.78 15.26
N TRP A 341 13.69 4.93 14.23
CA TRP A 341 12.99 3.63 14.21
C TRP A 341 13.39 2.68 15.36
N LYS A 342 14.63 2.75 15.85
CA LYS A 342 15.11 1.94 17.00
C LYS A 342 14.43 2.28 18.33
N THR A 343 13.78 3.44 18.43
CA THR A 343 13.08 3.89 19.65
C THR A 343 11.62 3.46 19.72
N ILE A 344 11.11 2.80 18.68
CA ILE A 344 9.73 2.34 18.66
C ILE A 344 9.57 1.20 19.67
N PRO A 345 8.62 1.28 20.61
CA PRO A 345 8.32 0.18 21.51
C PRO A 345 7.90 -1.05 20.72
N LYS A 346 8.57 -2.19 20.94
CA LYS A 346 8.12 -3.47 20.38
C LYS A 346 6.73 -3.77 20.97
N ARG A 347 5.69 -3.76 20.13
CA ARG A 347 4.34 -4.13 20.58
C ARG A 347 4.38 -5.54 21.16
N THR A 348 4.02 -5.67 22.44
CA THR A 348 3.57 -6.95 23.01
C THR A 348 2.40 -7.44 22.17
N LYS A 349 2.38 -8.73 21.82
CA LYS A 349 1.40 -9.38 20.94
C LYS A 349 -0.04 -9.18 21.44
N GLU A 350 -0.67 -8.04 21.14
CA GLU A 350 -2.11 -7.89 21.24
C GLU A 350 -2.76 -8.59 20.06
N LYS A 351 -3.85 -9.32 20.33
CA LYS A 351 -4.59 -10.07 19.30
C LYS A 351 -5.03 -9.11 18.20
N PRO A 352 -4.87 -9.48 16.92
CA PRO A 352 -5.25 -8.61 15.81
C PRO A 352 -6.75 -8.29 15.86
N ILE A 353 -7.06 -7.00 16.01
CA ILE A 353 -8.41 -6.45 15.90
C ILE A 353 -8.80 -6.53 14.42
N GLY A 354 -9.37 -7.66 14.02
CA GLY A 354 -9.73 -7.97 12.64
C GLY A 354 -10.06 -9.44 12.36
N HIS A 355 -9.94 -10.32 13.35
CA HIS A 355 -10.24 -11.73 13.20
C HIS A 355 -11.73 -11.94 12.88
N ILE A 356 -12.03 -12.40 11.67
CA ILE A 356 -13.33 -13.01 11.34
C ILE A 356 -13.34 -14.35 12.07
N PRO A 357 -14.24 -14.60 13.04
CA PRO A 357 -14.23 -15.86 13.78
C PRO A 357 -14.50 -17.02 12.82
N LYS A 358 -13.70 -18.10 12.95
CA LYS A 358 -13.94 -19.36 12.24
C LYS A 358 -15.36 -19.84 12.59
N LYS A 359 -16.22 -20.03 11.57
CA LYS A 359 -17.48 -20.75 11.77
C LYS A 359 -17.15 -22.18 12.17
N HIS A 360 -17.54 -22.57 13.38
CA HIS A 360 -17.61 -23.98 13.76
C HIS A 360 -18.66 -24.65 12.87
N ILE A 361 -18.25 -25.66 12.11
CA ILE A 361 -19.18 -26.63 11.53
C ILE A 361 -19.80 -27.35 12.73
N GLY A 362 -21.06 -27.05 13.01
CA GLY A 362 -21.83 -27.73 14.04
C GLY A 362 -21.95 -29.20 13.68
N GLY A 363 -21.30 -30.05 14.48
CA GLY A 363 -21.57 -31.48 14.47
C GLY A 363 -23.02 -31.71 14.85
N VAL A 364 -23.81 -32.21 13.90
CA VAL A 364 -25.17 -32.70 14.12
C VAL A 364 -25.07 -33.87 15.11
N SER A 365 -25.42 -33.63 16.36
CA SER A 365 -25.59 -34.69 17.35
C SER A 365 -26.91 -35.40 17.08
N ILE A 366 -26.83 -36.55 16.41
CA ILE A 366 -27.95 -37.49 16.27
C ILE A 366 -28.19 -38.13 17.64
N LYS A 367 -29.13 -37.57 18.41
CA LYS A 367 -29.67 -38.25 19.59
C LYS A 367 -30.65 -39.34 19.16
N ARG A 368 -30.21 -40.60 19.26
CA ARG A 368 -31.08 -41.78 19.25
C ARG A 368 -32.07 -41.71 20.43
N LYS A 369 -33.36 -41.74 20.14
CA LYS A 369 -34.43 -42.01 21.12
C LYS A 369 -34.40 -43.50 21.48
N SER A 370 -34.36 -43.81 22.76
CA SER A 370 -34.85 -45.09 23.28
C SER A 370 -35.94 -44.80 24.31
N THR A 371 -37.14 -45.25 23.99
CA THR A 371 -38.34 -45.28 24.81
C THR A 371 -38.26 -46.41 25.82
N ALA A 372 -38.51 -46.11 27.09
CA ALA A 372 -39.02 -47.09 28.06
C ALA A 372 -39.70 -46.35 29.23
N THR A 373 -41.05 -46.41 29.20
CA THR A 373 -41.93 -46.76 30.34
C THR A 373 -42.06 -45.70 31.46
N GLU A 374 -43.18 -44.95 31.50
CA GLU A 374 -44.36 -45.22 32.38
C GLU A 374 -43.97 -45.23 33.87
N GLU A 375 -44.60 -44.53 34.80
CA GLU A 375 -45.92 -43.94 34.91
C GLU A 375 -45.94 -43.18 36.25
N ALA A 376 -47.05 -42.50 36.52
CA ALA A 376 -47.60 -42.24 37.85
C ALA A 376 -47.24 -40.93 38.60
N GLN A 377 -48.32 -40.17 38.78
CA GLN A 377 -48.73 -39.41 39.98
C GLN A 377 -48.19 -37.98 40.12
N GLN A 378 -49.02 -36.99 39.75
CA GLN A 378 -50.03 -36.32 40.61
C GLN A 378 -49.36 -35.44 41.68
N MET A 379 -49.46 -34.12 41.48
CA MET A 379 -50.26 -33.22 42.32
C MET A 379 -49.91 -33.26 43.82
N GLU A 380 -49.16 -32.26 44.29
CA GLU A 380 -49.53 -31.49 45.49
C GLU A 380 -48.71 -30.18 45.49
N LYS A 381 -49.40 -29.05 45.25
CA LYS A 381 -49.78 -28.06 46.26
C LYS A 381 -48.61 -27.47 47.06
N GLY A 382 -48.52 -26.15 46.95
CA GLY A 382 -48.63 -25.33 48.17
C GLY A 382 -47.35 -24.66 48.65
N LYS A 383 -47.26 -23.36 48.32
CA LYS A 383 -46.96 -22.24 49.22
C LYS A 383 -46.08 -22.55 50.45
N SER A 384 -44.94 -21.86 50.55
CA SER A 384 -44.65 -21.04 51.74
C SER A 384 -43.38 -20.19 51.55
N LYS A 385 -43.57 -18.87 51.55
CA LYS A 385 -42.56 -17.89 51.95
C LYS A 385 -42.36 -17.99 53.47
N LYS A 386 -41.11 -18.08 53.97
CA LYS A 386 -40.62 -17.22 55.07
C LYS A 386 -39.12 -17.41 55.39
N ARG A 387 -38.40 -16.29 55.25
CA ARG A 387 -37.40 -15.70 56.16
C ARG A 387 -36.70 -16.59 57.20
N LYS A 388 -35.36 -16.54 57.15
CA LYS A 388 -34.37 -16.10 58.18
C LYS A 388 -33.01 -16.48 57.58
N ARG A 389 -31.93 -15.69 57.65
CA ARG A 389 -31.56 -14.55 58.47
C ARG A 389 -30.49 -13.78 57.72
#